data_AF-A0A6L4AT00-F1
#
_entry.id   AF-A0A6L4AT00-F1
#
_cell.length_a   1.000
_cell.length_b   1.000
_cell.length_c   1.000
_cell.angle_alpha   90.00
_cell.angle_beta   90.00
_cell.angle_gamma   90.00
#
_symmetry.space_group_name_H-M   'P 1'
#
loop_
_entity.id
_entity.type
_entity.pdbx_description
1 polymer ?
#
loop_
_entity_poly.entity_id
_entity_poly.type
_entity_poly.pdbx_seq_one_letter_code
_entity_poly.pdbx_strand_id
1 'polypeptide(L)'
;MKKLTVLLAAFAALALPGAGVAQSGQDYGDLIEILRDTDTARPILQKRWIEYPGDVFDWGYCPIPIDAEGEEVPFLELTCDPDPLQADRVIEVDYFGRLNAGRTDERNLRMHFNETINQIRDSEFVDLDPAGRLLLGSSCWYTWWGEPLQCKVWKTIDSPMENLSLYRRLLKYGHLQTDPLELDPWWHGDPTLPPQYHPALREEDWPKFSDRVRHLLPFDGVPTFAGEPVAARADTERRASLAETLLGCFSPVFPGGFDPACALPEPVGVADFVSAASHLAGAADKTGKITPDLVAYENRILDIPVATDYSAAPVTVLPALVRLEDLTTIVEATPDLPAPANELFVDFSAARYMRSQWRNEVVEVLHPLGSDMFRKESEVPLLGWLHFINGPEPDTDLAAATAFVAAASDGLRCVEFMHNYEVPADLGWDFKW
;
A
#
# COMPACT_ATOMS: atom_id res chain seq x y z
N MET A 1 -13.75 -42.62 23.83
CA MET A 1 -12.70 -43.06 22.87
C MET A 1 -13.18 -42.83 21.45
N LYS A 2 -12.83 -41.68 20.88
CA LYS A 2 -12.61 -41.44 19.45
C LYS A 2 -11.65 -40.25 19.42
N LYS A 3 -10.40 -40.54 19.02
CA LYS A 3 -9.30 -39.59 18.93
C LYS A 3 -9.63 -38.61 17.81
N LEU A 4 -9.77 -37.33 18.13
CA LEU A 4 -9.70 -36.26 17.14
C LEU A 4 -8.28 -35.71 17.21
N THR A 5 -7.45 -36.19 16.30
CA THR A 5 -6.10 -35.69 16.07
C THR A 5 -6.26 -34.36 15.35
N VAL A 6 -6.30 -33.25 16.09
CA VAL A 6 -6.09 -31.93 15.52
C VAL A 6 -4.58 -31.76 15.40
N LEU A 7 -4.13 -31.56 14.17
CA LEU A 7 -2.73 -31.32 13.83
C LEU A 7 -2.35 -29.97 14.47
N LEU A 8 -1.66 -30.00 15.61
CA LEU A 8 -0.88 -28.85 16.09
C LEU A 8 0.28 -28.67 15.10
N ALA A 9 0.22 -27.62 14.28
CA ALA A 9 1.40 -27.11 13.61
C ALA A 9 2.10 -26.17 14.60
N ALA A 10 3.31 -26.54 14.99
CA ALA A 10 4.12 -25.79 15.93
C ALA A 10 4.51 -24.43 15.34
N PHE A 11 4.38 -23.36 16.13
CA PHE A 11 5.05 -22.08 15.90
C PHE A 11 6.57 -22.31 15.91
N ALA A 12 7.15 -22.41 14.72
CA ALA A 12 8.59 -22.39 14.55
C ALA A 12 9.05 -20.92 14.51
N ALA A 13 9.32 -20.36 15.67
CA ALA A 13 10.19 -19.21 15.79
C ALA A 13 11.62 -19.61 15.39
N LEU A 14 11.96 -19.54 14.09
CA LEU A 14 13.34 -19.53 13.59
C LEU A 14 13.40 -19.32 12.06
N ALA A 15 13.61 -18.08 11.62
CA ALA A 15 14.43 -17.81 10.43
C ALA A 15 14.91 -16.35 10.44
N LEU A 16 16.22 -16.19 10.57
CA LEU A 16 16.96 -14.94 10.35
C LEU A 16 16.82 -14.49 8.87
N PRO A 17 16.80 -13.18 8.56
CA PRO A 17 16.93 -12.71 7.19
C PRO A 17 18.41 -12.83 6.78
N GLY A 18 18.71 -13.77 5.90
CA GLY A 18 20.05 -13.95 5.36
C GLY A 18 20.14 -15.10 4.38
N ALA A 19 20.16 -14.75 3.09
CA ALA A 19 20.46 -15.58 1.92
C ALA A 19 19.31 -16.45 1.37
N GLY A 20 18.59 -15.87 0.40
CA GLY A 20 18.43 -16.49 -0.93
C GLY A 20 17.75 -17.86 -1.02
N VAL A 21 16.63 -18.07 -0.33
CA VAL A 21 15.72 -19.19 -0.62
C VAL A 21 14.31 -18.64 -0.73
N ALA A 22 13.62 -18.96 -1.83
CA ALA A 22 12.23 -18.57 -2.07
C ALA A 22 11.36 -18.95 -0.86
N GLN A 23 10.86 -17.94 -0.14
CA GLN A 23 10.05 -18.13 1.06
C GLN A 23 8.60 -18.37 0.63
N SER A 24 8.25 -19.64 0.47
CA SER A 24 6.86 -20.05 0.33
C SER A 24 6.14 -19.85 1.66
N GLY A 25 4.95 -19.21 1.62
CA GLY A 25 3.83 -19.04 2.59
C GLY A 25 3.72 -19.74 3.96
N GLN A 26 4.76 -20.39 4.49
CA GLN A 26 4.82 -21.00 5.83
C GLN A 26 5.44 -20.06 6.88
N ASP A 27 6.09 -18.96 6.45
CA ASP A 27 6.77 -18.00 7.35
C ASP A 27 5.80 -16.98 7.99
N TYR A 28 4.57 -16.93 7.50
CA TYR A 28 3.49 -16.10 8.04
C TYR A 28 2.53 -17.05 8.76
N GLY A 29 2.72 -17.27 10.06
CA GLY A 29 1.77 -18.02 10.90
C GLY A 29 0.35 -17.47 10.82
N ASP A 30 -0.60 -18.11 11.51
CA ASP A 30 -2.01 -17.69 11.51
C ASP A 30 -2.10 -16.17 11.76
N LEU A 31 -2.57 -15.43 10.76
CA LEU A 31 -2.62 -13.97 10.78
C LEU A 31 -3.81 -13.58 11.65
N ILE A 32 -3.53 -12.97 12.80
CA ILE A 32 -4.56 -12.55 13.75
C ILE A 32 -4.48 -11.05 13.99
N GLU A 33 -5.61 -10.45 14.36
CA GLU A 33 -5.62 -9.05 14.80
C GLU A 33 -4.87 -8.90 16.12
N ILE A 34 -3.99 -7.90 16.18
CA ILE A 34 -3.13 -7.66 17.33
C ILE A 34 -3.20 -6.21 17.80
N LEU A 35 -2.83 -5.99 19.05
CA LEU A 35 -2.77 -4.66 19.62
C LEU A 35 -1.72 -3.81 18.90
N ARG A 36 -2.16 -2.70 18.33
CA ARG A 36 -1.31 -1.73 17.63
C ARG A 36 -1.49 -0.33 18.19
N ASP A 37 -0.43 0.46 18.03
CA ASP A 37 -0.53 1.90 18.17
C ASP A 37 -1.41 2.47 17.04
N THR A 38 -2.46 3.19 17.41
CA THR A 38 -3.50 3.68 16.48
C THR A 38 -2.97 4.70 15.47
N ASP A 39 -1.90 5.40 15.84
CA ASP A 39 -1.30 6.43 15.01
C ASP A 39 -0.27 5.82 14.05
N THR A 40 0.64 4.99 14.55
CA THR A 40 1.77 4.48 13.75
C THR A 40 1.55 3.10 13.14
N ALA A 41 0.47 2.39 13.52
CA ALA A 41 0.24 0.97 13.21
C ALA A 41 1.35 0.00 13.67
N ARG A 42 2.26 0.46 14.54
CA ARG A 42 3.29 -0.38 15.16
C ARG A 42 2.64 -1.44 16.05
N PRO A 43 3.08 -2.71 15.97
CA PRO A 43 2.61 -3.71 16.92
C PRO A 43 3.15 -3.42 18.31
N ILE A 44 2.30 -3.65 19.32
CA ILE A 44 2.68 -3.65 20.73
C ILE A 44 2.89 -5.11 21.14
N LEU A 45 4.13 -5.46 21.44
CA LEU A 45 4.55 -6.80 21.85
C LEU A 45 4.63 -6.89 23.37
N GLN A 46 4.17 -7.98 23.96
CA GLN A 46 4.35 -8.27 25.38
C GLN A 46 5.66 -9.01 25.61
N LYS A 47 6.53 -8.49 26.48
CA LYS A 47 7.67 -9.26 27.01
C LYS A 47 7.16 -10.35 27.96
N ARG A 48 7.49 -11.62 27.68
CA ARG A 48 7.01 -12.79 28.43
C ARG A 48 8.12 -13.83 28.61
N TRP A 49 8.02 -14.60 29.70
CA TRP A 49 8.82 -15.81 29.88
C TRP A 49 8.16 -16.95 29.09
N ILE A 50 8.83 -17.48 28.08
CA ILE A 50 8.28 -18.49 27.17
C ILE A 50 9.21 -19.70 27.00
N GLU A 51 8.64 -20.79 26.54
CA GLU A 51 9.35 -22.00 26.13
C GLU A 51 9.61 -21.99 24.62
N TYR A 52 10.87 -21.99 24.24
CA TYR A 52 11.34 -22.19 22.88
C TYR A 52 11.50 -23.67 22.54
N PRO A 53 11.52 -24.04 21.25
CA PRO A 53 11.79 -25.41 20.83
C PRO A 53 13.07 -25.99 21.47
N GLY A 54 12.97 -27.22 21.99
CA GLY A 54 14.08 -27.89 22.67
C GLY A 54 14.14 -27.65 24.18
N ASP A 55 13.00 -27.35 24.82
CA ASP A 55 12.83 -27.13 26.26
C ASP A 55 13.72 -25.99 26.80
N VAL A 56 13.91 -24.95 25.98
CA VAL A 56 14.72 -23.77 26.32
C VAL A 56 13.80 -22.65 26.79
N PHE A 57 13.98 -22.17 28.02
CA PHE A 57 13.19 -21.08 28.57
C PHE A 57 13.96 -19.77 28.55
N ASP A 58 13.39 -18.75 27.93
CA ASP A 58 13.95 -17.40 27.90
C ASP A 58 12.85 -16.34 27.73
N TRP A 59 13.24 -15.08 27.79
CA TRP A 59 12.37 -13.95 27.48
C TRP A 59 12.09 -13.86 25.98
N GLY A 60 10.81 -13.95 25.62
CA GLY A 60 10.29 -13.69 24.28
C GLY A 60 9.41 -12.43 24.22
N TYR A 61 9.12 -12.01 23.00
CA TYR A 61 8.30 -10.83 22.70
C TYR A 61 7.11 -11.27 21.84
N CYS A 62 5.93 -11.35 22.44
CA CYS A 62 4.77 -11.94 21.79
C CYS A 62 3.81 -10.84 21.31
N PRO A 63 3.30 -10.90 20.06
CA PRO A 63 2.19 -10.06 19.63
C PRO A 63 0.98 -10.25 20.54
N ILE A 64 0.32 -9.17 20.94
CA ILE A 64 -0.84 -9.23 21.86
C ILE A 64 -2.11 -9.41 21.02
N PRO A 65 -2.78 -10.57 21.04
CA PRO A 65 -4.02 -10.77 20.30
C PRO A 65 -5.17 -9.94 20.89
N ILE A 66 -6.05 -9.44 20.02
CA ILE A 66 -7.27 -8.72 20.40
C ILE A 66 -8.51 -9.39 19.83
N ASP A 67 -9.67 -9.13 20.44
CA ASP A 67 -10.97 -9.56 19.95
C ASP A 67 -11.70 -8.48 19.14
N ALA A 68 -12.96 -8.75 18.77
CA ALA A 68 -13.80 -7.85 17.96
C ALA A 68 -14.10 -6.50 18.61
N GLU A 69 -13.98 -6.43 19.92
CA GLU A 69 -14.17 -5.21 20.69
C GLU A 69 -12.84 -4.47 20.94
N GLY A 70 -11.71 -5.04 20.51
CA GLY A 70 -10.37 -4.52 20.75
C GLY A 70 -9.81 -4.90 22.12
N GLU A 71 -10.43 -5.84 22.83
CA GLU A 71 -10.01 -6.29 24.14
C GLU A 71 -8.95 -7.39 24.02
N GLU A 72 -7.96 -7.39 24.92
CA GLU A 72 -6.87 -8.36 24.89
C GLU A 72 -7.37 -9.79 25.14
N VAL A 73 -6.94 -10.70 24.27
CA VAL A 73 -7.12 -12.14 24.46
C VAL A 73 -5.93 -12.66 25.27
N PRO A 74 -6.15 -13.42 26.36
CA PRO A 74 -5.06 -13.94 27.16
C PRO A 74 -4.24 -14.96 26.37
N PHE A 75 -2.97 -15.07 26.74
CA PHE A 75 -2.06 -16.07 26.18
C PHE A 75 -2.11 -17.39 26.95
N LEU A 76 -1.82 -18.48 26.26
CA LEU A 76 -1.49 -19.75 26.87
C LEU A 76 -0.18 -19.66 27.68
N GLU A 77 -0.14 -20.34 28.82
CA GLU A 77 1.00 -20.31 29.75
C GLU A 77 2.30 -20.73 29.04
N LEU A 78 3.39 -19.98 29.27
CA LEU A 78 4.73 -20.21 28.68
C LEU A 78 4.79 -20.18 27.15
N THR A 79 3.79 -19.61 26.47
CA THR A 79 3.79 -19.48 25.00
C THR A 79 3.46 -18.05 24.56
N CYS A 80 3.61 -17.81 23.25
CA CYS A 80 3.07 -16.63 22.56
C CYS A 80 1.69 -16.89 21.94
N ASP A 81 1.11 -18.07 22.13
CA ASP A 81 -0.17 -18.44 21.52
C ASP A 81 -1.34 -17.88 22.33
N PRO A 82 -2.46 -17.51 21.69
CA PRO A 82 -3.69 -17.22 22.42
C PRO A 82 -4.15 -18.44 23.22
N ASP A 83 -4.78 -18.20 24.39
CA ASP A 83 -5.32 -19.27 25.24
C ASP A 83 -6.37 -20.07 24.45
N PRO A 84 -6.20 -21.39 24.27
CA PRO A 84 -7.16 -22.24 23.56
C PRO A 84 -8.57 -22.20 24.13
N LEU A 85 -8.74 -21.82 25.40
CA LEU A 85 -10.05 -21.64 26.03
C LEU A 85 -10.78 -20.38 25.56
N GLN A 86 -10.08 -19.48 24.88
CA GLN A 86 -10.61 -18.23 24.31
C GLN A 86 -10.30 -18.09 22.81
N ALA A 87 -10.00 -19.20 22.14
CA ALA A 87 -9.68 -19.20 20.72
C ALA A 87 -10.82 -18.67 19.83
N ASP A 88 -12.07 -18.70 20.32
CA ASP A 88 -13.24 -18.14 19.64
C ASP A 88 -13.31 -16.62 19.68
N ARG A 89 -12.52 -15.95 20.53
CA ARG A 89 -12.40 -14.48 20.59
C ARG A 89 -11.38 -13.93 19.61
N VAL A 90 -10.44 -14.75 19.15
CA VAL A 90 -9.38 -14.32 18.24
C VAL A 90 -9.97 -14.04 16.86
N ILE A 91 -9.63 -12.89 16.29
CA ILE A 91 -10.00 -12.56 14.92
C ILE A 91 -8.86 -12.92 13.98
N GLU A 92 -9.18 -13.73 12.97
CA GLU A 92 -8.29 -13.98 11.85
C GLU A 92 -8.34 -12.80 10.86
N VAL A 93 -7.16 -12.37 10.41
CA VAL A 93 -7.01 -11.45 9.28
C VAL A 93 -7.13 -12.25 7.99
N ASP A 94 -8.34 -12.70 7.67
CA ASP A 94 -8.67 -13.40 6.42
C ASP A 94 -9.15 -12.44 5.30
N TYR A 95 -8.87 -11.14 5.45
CA TYR A 95 -9.30 -10.12 4.49
C TYR A 95 -8.36 -9.95 3.30
N PHE A 96 -7.35 -10.82 3.16
CA PHE A 96 -6.37 -10.71 2.08
C PHE A 96 -7.02 -10.91 0.72
N GLY A 97 -7.82 -11.96 0.52
CA GLY A 97 -8.48 -12.15 -0.77
C GLY A 97 -7.49 -12.14 -1.95
N ARG A 98 -7.69 -11.23 -2.93
CA ARG A 98 -6.76 -10.92 -4.02
C ARG A 98 -5.39 -10.40 -3.58
N LEU A 99 -5.26 -9.78 -2.40
CA LEU A 99 -3.97 -9.33 -1.84
C LEU A 99 -3.07 -10.50 -1.45
N ASN A 100 -3.58 -11.73 -1.35
CA ASN A 100 -2.72 -12.90 -1.23
C ASN A 100 -1.72 -13.03 -2.39
N ALA A 101 -1.97 -12.34 -3.51
CA ALA A 101 -1.02 -12.25 -4.61
C ALA A 101 0.28 -11.49 -4.25
N GLY A 102 0.31 -10.72 -3.15
CA GLY A 102 1.52 -10.14 -2.59
C GLY A 102 2.54 -11.18 -2.10
N ARG A 103 2.08 -12.40 -1.79
CA ARG A 103 2.94 -13.55 -1.41
C ARG A 103 3.68 -14.17 -2.59
N THR A 104 3.54 -13.61 -3.79
CA THR A 104 4.29 -14.06 -4.96
C THR A 104 5.71 -13.48 -4.95
N ASP A 105 6.63 -14.14 -5.65
CA ASP A 105 8.00 -13.64 -5.77
C ASP A 105 8.04 -12.18 -6.24
N GLU A 106 8.96 -11.38 -5.69
CA GLU A 106 9.17 -9.97 -6.05
C GLU A 106 9.26 -9.74 -7.57
N ARG A 107 9.84 -10.70 -8.30
CA ARG A 107 9.91 -10.71 -9.76
C ARG A 107 8.53 -10.61 -10.43
N ASN A 108 7.52 -11.31 -9.92
CA ASN A 108 6.18 -11.31 -10.52
C ASN A 108 5.54 -9.93 -10.37
N LEU A 109 5.64 -9.33 -9.18
CA LEU A 109 5.21 -7.94 -8.96
C LEU A 109 5.96 -6.97 -9.86
N ARG A 110 7.27 -7.16 -10.04
CA ARG A 110 8.08 -6.34 -10.95
C ARG A 110 7.63 -6.47 -12.41
N MET A 111 7.23 -7.65 -12.86
CA MET A 111 6.72 -7.86 -14.22
C MET A 111 5.44 -7.03 -14.47
N HIS A 112 4.51 -7.01 -13.51
CA HIS A 112 3.28 -6.21 -13.61
C HIS A 112 3.53 -4.71 -13.51
N PHE A 113 4.53 -4.31 -12.73
CA PHE A 113 4.99 -2.92 -12.73
C PHE A 113 5.53 -2.52 -14.12
N ASN A 114 6.36 -3.37 -14.73
CA ASN A 114 6.90 -3.13 -16.07
C ASN A 114 5.80 -3.04 -17.13
N GLU A 115 4.75 -3.85 -17.02
CA GLU A 115 3.56 -3.77 -17.87
C GLU A 115 2.84 -2.42 -17.71
N THR A 116 2.72 -1.94 -16.48
CA THR A 116 2.11 -0.64 -16.18
C THR A 116 2.92 0.51 -16.77
N ILE A 117 4.25 0.50 -16.63
CA ILE A 117 5.13 1.51 -17.24
C ILE A 117 5.00 1.50 -18.76
N ASN A 118 4.95 0.33 -19.41
CA ASN A 118 4.75 0.27 -20.85
C ASN A 118 3.38 0.82 -21.27
N GLN A 119 2.32 0.55 -20.52
CA GLN A 119 0.99 1.12 -20.81
C GLN A 119 0.96 2.64 -20.66
N ILE A 120 1.67 3.19 -19.67
CA ILE A 120 1.85 4.65 -19.52
C ILE A 120 2.57 5.21 -20.75
N ARG A 121 3.63 4.55 -21.22
CA ARG A 121 4.39 4.95 -22.42
C ARG A 121 3.53 4.92 -23.69
N ASP A 122 2.66 3.92 -23.83
CA ASP A 122 1.75 3.80 -24.96
C ASP A 122 0.53 4.74 -24.87
N SER A 123 0.29 5.34 -23.71
CA SER A 123 -0.78 6.32 -23.50
C SER A 123 -0.39 7.71 -24.01
N GLU A 124 -1.40 8.53 -24.25
CA GLU A 124 -1.28 9.95 -24.62
C GLU A 124 -1.48 10.88 -23.41
N PHE A 125 -2.14 10.40 -22.35
CA PHE A 125 -2.42 11.14 -21.14
C PHE A 125 -2.63 10.20 -19.94
N VAL A 126 -2.25 10.63 -18.75
CA VAL A 126 -2.37 9.89 -17.49
C VAL A 126 -3.10 10.75 -16.47
N ASP A 127 -4.16 10.20 -15.88
CA ASP A 127 -4.95 10.84 -14.83
C ASP A 127 -5.40 9.80 -13.78
N LEU A 128 -6.33 10.18 -12.90
CA LEU A 128 -6.99 9.27 -11.96
C LEU A 128 -8.46 9.07 -12.32
N ASP A 129 -8.94 7.85 -12.12
CA ASP A 129 -10.37 7.57 -12.08
C ASP A 129 -10.99 8.06 -10.75
N PRO A 130 -12.33 8.03 -10.60
CA PRO A 130 -12.97 8.45 -9.35
C PRO A 130 -12.61 7.59 -8.12
N ALA A 131 -12.08 6.38 -8.30
CA ALA A 131 -11.58 5.53 -7.21
C ALA A 131 -10.11 5.83 -6.85
N GLY A 132 -9.41 6.63 -7.65
CA GLY A 132 -7.99 6.95 -7.45
C GLY A 132 -6.99 5.98 -8.05
N ARG A 133 -7.43 5.16 -9.01
CA ARG A 133 -6.53 4.33 -9.82
C ARG A 133 -6.08 5.09 -11.05
N LEU A 134 -4.94 4.70 -11.60
CA LEU A 134 -4.41 5.30 -12.82
C LEU A 134 -5.37 5.07 -14.00
N LEU A 135 -5.66 6.15 -14.71
CA LEU A 135 -6.51 6.21 -15.88
C LEU A 135 -5.68 6.67 -17.08
N LEU A 136 -5.60 5.83 -18.11
CA LEU A 136 -4.78 6.04 -19.30
C LEU A 136 -5.65 6.47 -20.48
N GLY A 137 -5.38 7.65 -21.01
CA GLY A 137 -6.06 8.25 -22.16
C GLY A 137 -5.36 7.93 -23.47
N SER A 138 -6.15 7.68 -24.51
CA SER A 138 -5.67 7.49 -25.89
C SER A 138 -6.59 8.17 -26.89
N SER A 139 -6.04 8.53 -28.07
CA SER A 139 -6.72 9.33 -29.08
C SER A 139 -7.27 10.65 -28.48
N CYS A 140 -6.37 11.41 -27.88
CA CYS A 140 -6.67 12.66 -27.21
C CYS A 140 -6.71 13.84 -28.19
N TRP A 141 -7.65 14.75 -27.97
CA TRP A 141 -7.70 16.02 -28.66
C TRP A 141 -6.97 17.06 -27.83
N TYR A 142 -6.08 17.79 -28.48
CA TYR A 142 -5.32 18.85 -27.84
C TYR A 142 -5.78 20.22 -28.35
N THR A 143 -5.71 21.21 -27.47
CA THR A 143 -5.81 22.61 -27.87
C THR A 143 -4.62 22.97 -28.78
N TRP A 144 -4.74 24.09 -29.49
CA TRP A 144 -3.64 24.66 -30.28
C TRP A 144 -2.40 25.03 -29.45
N TRP A 145 -2.50 25.02 -28.11
CA TRP A 145 -1.43 25.29 -27.15
C TRP A 145 -0.85 24.00 -26.54
N GLY A 146 -1.30 22.82 -26.97
CA GLY A 146 -0.79 21.52 -26.50
C GLY A 146 -1.49 20.95 -25.26
N GLU A 147 -2.48 21.65 -24.71
CA GLU A 147 -3.24 21.15 -23.55
C GLU A 147 -4.30 20.11 -23.97
N PRO A 148 -4.42 18.96 -23.30
CA PRO A 148 -5.44 17.96 -23.61
C PRO A 148 -6.82 18.46 -23.23
N LEU A 149 -7.74 18.48 -24.20
CA LEU A 149 -9.16 18.83 -24.01
C LEU A 149 -9.96 17.63 -23.52
N GLN A 150 -9.77 16.48 -24.16
CA GLN A 150 -10.52 15.26 -23.90
C GLN A 150 -9.82 14.09 -24.61
N CYS A 151 -9.93 12.89 -24.05
CA CYS A 151 -9.53 11.65 -24.74
C CYS A 151 -10.74 10.85 -25.20
N LYS A 152 -10.64 10.22 -26.37
CA LYS A 152 -11.71 9.40 -26.93
C LYS A 152 -11.89 8.09 -26.16
N VAL A 153 -10.77 7.49 -25.74
CA VAL A 153 -10.76 6.20 -25.05
C VAL A 153 -9.95 6.34 -23.78
N TRP A 154 -10.53 5.85 -22.69
CA TRP A 154 -9.90 5.77 -21.38
C TRP A 154 -9.82 4.30 -20.95
N LYS A 155 -8.69 3.93 -20.37
CA LYS A 155 -8.46 2.60 -19.80
C LYS A 155 -7.95 2.77 -18.37
N THR A 156 -8.67 2.23 -17.40
CA THR A 156 -8.21 2.18 -16.02
C THR A 156 -7.26 1.00 -15.81
N ILE A 157 -6.21 1.20 -15.01
CA ILE A 157 -5.39 0.13 -14.46
C ILE A 157 -6.21 -0.60 -13.38
N ASP A 158 -6.81 -1.72 -13.77
CA ASP A 158 -7.76 -2.51 -12.95
C ASP A 158 -7.22 -3.89 -12.55
N SER A 159 -6.03 -4.27 -13.00
CA SER A 159 -5.42 -5.51 -12.54
C SER A 159 -5.03 -5.39 -11.07
N PRO A 160 -5.36 -6.39 -10.23
CA PRO A 160 -4.95 -6.36 -8.84
C PRO A 160 -3.44 -6.42 -8.70
N MET A 161 -2.75 -7.17 -9.57
CA MET A 161 -1.29 -7.26 -9.56
C MET A 161 -0.61 -5.97 -10.01
N GLU A 162 -1.16 -5.25 -11.00
CA GLU A 162 -0.62 -3.95 -11.41
C GLU A 162 -0.78 -2.93 -10.27
N ASN A 163 -1.96 -2.87 -9.66
CA ASN A 163 -2.21 -2.00 -8.51
C ASN A 163 -1.32 -2.35 -7.30
N LEU A 164 -1.12 -3.64 -7.01
CA LEU A 164 -0.24 -4.05 -5.92
C LEU A 164 1.23 -3.70 -6.20
N SER A 165 1.64 -3.80 -7.47
CA SER A 165 2.98 -3.38 -7.89
C SER A 165 3.19 -1.86 -7.80
N LEU A 166 2.16 -1.07 -8.10
CA LEU A 166 2.15 0.39 -7.91
C LEU A 166 2.21 0.76 -6.43
N TYR A 167 1.39 0.10 -5.60
CA TYR A 167 1.42 0.26 -4.14
C TYR A 167 2.83 0.06 -3.58
N ARG A 168 3.44 -1.10 -3.91
CA ARG A 168 4.80 -1.42 -3.48
C ARG A 168 5.82 -0.41 -4.00
N ARG A 169 5.72 0.00 -5.27
CA ARG A 169 6.63 0.98 -5.86
C ARG A 169 6.55 2.32 -5.12
N LEU A 170 5.35 2.85 -4.89
CA LEU A 170 5.18 4.15 -4.26
C LEU A 170 5.69 4.14 -2.81
N LEU A 171 5.40 3.10 -2.04
CA LEU A 171 5.91 3.02 -0.67
C LEU A 171 7.43 2.78 -0.60
N LYS A 172 8.03 2.15 -1.62
CA LYS A 172 9.48 1.92 -1.68
C LYS A 172 10.28 3.00 -2.38
N TYR A 173 9.68 3.90 -3.14
CA TYR A 173 10.45 4.87 -3.94
C TYR A 173 9.87 6.29 -3.91
N GLY A 174 8.62 6.47 -3.51
CA GLY A 174 7.91 7.74 -3.62
C GLY A 174 7.42 8.07 -5.04
N HIS A 175 7.95 7.40 -6.08
CA HIS A 175 7.64 7.72 -7.48
C HIS A 175 7.68 6.49 -8.41
N LEU A 176 7.21 6.67 -9.65
CA LEU A 176 7.12 5.63 -10.68
C LEU A 176 8.35 5.52 -11.59
N GLN A 177 9.20 6.55 -11.68
CA GLN A 177 10.40 6.51 -12.52
C GLN A 177 11.36 5.38 -12.10
N THR A 178 11.83 4.58 -13.05
CA THR A 178 12.90 3.58 -12.89
C THR A 178 14.15 4.00 -13.65
N ASP A 179 15.29 3.36 -13.35
CA ASP A 179 16.51 3.59 -14.12
C ASP A 179 16.39 2.86 -15.48
N PRO A 180 16.47 3.56 -16.63
CA PRO A 180 16.46 2.94 -17.95
C PRO A 180 17.65 1.99 -18.19
N LEU A 181 18.69 2.06 -17.36
CA LEU A 181 19.84 1.16 -17.36
C LEU A 181 19.75 0.07 -16.27
N GLU A 182 18.61 -0.04 -15.58
CA GLU A 182 18.34 -1.13 -14.65
C GLU A 182 18.22 -2.45 -15.41
N LEU A 183 19.20 -3.33 -15.22
CA LEU A 183 19.22 -4.65 -15.84
C LEU A 183 18.04 -5.48 -15.35
N ASP A 184 17.43 -6.25 -16.25
CA ASP A 184 16.48 -7.31 -15.90
C ASP A 184 17.25 -8.62 -15.67
N PRO A 185 17.61 -8.98 -14.41
CA PRO A 185 18.37 -10.19 -14.14
C PRO A 185 17.55 -11.45 -14.42
N TRP A 186 16.23 -11.34 -14.59
CA TRP A 186 15.33 -12.46 -14.82
C TRP A 186 14.88 -12.62 -16.27
N TRP A 187 15.54 -11.90 -17.18
CA TRP A 187 15.39 -12.15 -18.61
C TRP A 187 16.02 -13.51 -18.95
N HIS A 188 15.18 -14.55 -19.07
CA HIS A 188 15.57 -15.90 -19.51
C HIS A 188 15.76 -16.01 -21.03
N GLY A 189 15.94 -14.88 -21.72
CA GLY A 189 16.14 -14.89 -23.15
C GLY A 189 17.51 -15.42 -23.57
N ASP A 190 17.69 -15.51 -24.87
CA ASP A 190 18.91 -16.01 -25.49
C ASP A 190 20.14 -15.22 -24.98
N PRO A 191 21.14 -15.88 -24.37
CA PRO A 191 22.35 -15.24 -23.83
C PRO A 191 23.22 -14.58 -24.91
N THR A 192 22.91 -14.77 -26.19
CA THR A 192 23.53 -14.04 -27.30
C THR A 192 22.92 -12.67 -27.56
N LEU A 193 21.74 -12.39 -26.98
CA LEU A 193 21.12 -11.06 -27.04
C LEU A 193 21.83 -10.10 -26.07
N PRO A 194 21.85 -8.80 -26.40
CA PRO A 194 22.34 -7.79 -25.47
C PRO A 194 21.52 -7.82 -24.18
N PRO A 195 22.11 -7.36 -23.05
CA PRO A 195 21.41 -7.25 -21.78
C PRO A 195 20.07 -6.55 -21.96
N GLN A 196 19.01 -7.11 -21.37
CA GLN A 196 17.70 -6.47 -21.35
C GLN A 196 17.60 -5.60 -20.11
N TYR A 197 16.89 -4.49 -20.28
CA TYR A 197 16.65 -3.52 -19.23
C TYR A 197 15.16 -3.48 -18.91
N HIS A 198 14.83 -3.16 -17.67
CA HIS A 198 13.45 -2.89 -17.30
C HIS A 198 12.95 -1.64 -18.03
N PRO A 199 11.66 -1.59 -18.42
CA PRO A 199 11.08 -0.38 -18.99
C PRO A 199 11.12 0.75 -17.97
N ALA A 200 11.39 1.96 -18.47
CA ALA A 200 11.40 3.19 -17.72
C ALA A 200 10.65 4.28 -18.47
N LEU A 201 10.11 5.25 -17.73
CA LEU A 201 9.55 6.46 -18.31
C LEU A 201 10.66 7.27 -18.96
N ARG A 202 10.33 7.91 -20.09
CA ARG A 202 11.21 8.76 -20.88
C ARG A 202 10.82 10.22 -20.73
N GLU A 203 11.66 11.09 -21.26
CA GLU A 203 11.42 12.54 -21.31
C GLU A 203 10.04 12.85 -21.93
N GLU A 204 9.65 12.15 -23.00
CA GLU A 204 8.36 12.34 -23.66
C GLU A 204 7.13 11.87 -22.85
N ASP A 205 7.34 11.07 -21.79
CA ASP A 205 6.25 10.48 -21.01
C ASP A 205 5.79 11.37 -19.85
N TRP A 206 6.69 12.16 -19.26
CA TRP A 206 6.37 13.00 -18.11
C TRP A 206 5.30 14.06 -18.40
N PRO A 207 5.28 14.74 -19.56
CA PRO A 207 4.21 15.69 -19.90
C PRO A 207 2.81 15.07 -20.00
N LYS A 208 2.69 13.73 -20.08
CA LYS A 208 1.41 13.03 -20.11
C LYS A 208 0.69 13.06 -18.78
N PHE A 209 1.38 13.30 -17.67
CA PHE A 209 0.84 13.27 -16.32
C PHE A 209 0.05 14.55 -16.01
N SER A 210 -1.24 14.38 -15.69
CA SER A 210 -2.11 15.45 -15.19
C SER A 210 -1.58 16.03 -13.88
N ASP A 211 -1.98 17.25 -13.54
CA ASP A 211 -1.61 17.88 -12.27
C ASP A 211 -1.99 17.04 -11.02
N ARG A 212 -2.97 16.13 -11.15
CA ARG A 212 -3.43 15.24 -10.07
C ARG A 212 -2.50 14.05 -9.82
N VAL A 213 -1.62 13.72 -10.77
CA VAL A 213 -0.73 12.55 -10.73
C VAL A 213 0.74 12.91 -10.92
N ARG A 214 1.08 14.21 -11.06
CA ARG A 214 2.47 14.66 -11.21
C ARG A 214 3.35 14.35 -10.01
N HIS A 215 2.78 14.24 -8.81
CA HIS A 215 3.51 13.82 -7.61
C HIS A 215 4.07 12.39 -7.73
N LEU A 216 3.56 11.57 -8.66
CA LEU A 216 4.07 10.23 -8.94
C LEU A 216 5.38 10.24 -9.76
N LEU A 217 5.87 11.41 -10.15
CA LEU A 217 7.17 11.61 -10.81
C LEU A 217 8.21 12.10 -9.80
N PRO A 218 9.50 11.78 -10.01
CA PRO A 218 10.59 12.26 -9.15
C PRO A 218 10.61 13.77 -9.00
N PHE A 219 11.12 14.26 -7.87
CA PHE A 219 11.54 15.64 -7.67
C PHE A 219 10.47 16.72 -7.85
N ASP A 220 9.18 16.46 -7.59
CA ASP A 220 8.18 17.54 -7.35
C ASP A 220 8.45 18.32 -6.03
N GLY A 221 9.70 18.25 -5.50
CA GLY A 221 10.18 18.87 -4.27
C GLY A 221 11.68 19.22 -4.17
N VAL A 222 12.46 19.15 -5.27
CA VAL A 222 13.90 19.52 -5.38
C VAL A 222 14.91 18.69 -4.54
N PRO A 223 16.03 18.19 -5.11
CA PRO A 223 17.10 17.56 -4.34
C PRO A 223 17.87 18.58 -3.49
N THR A 224 18.02 18.30 -2.20
CA THR A 224 19.03 18.95 -1.35
C THR A 224 20.41 18.41 -1.74
N PHE A 225 21.16 19.18 -2.53
CA PHE A 225 22.61 19.04 -2.53
C PHE A 225 23.12 19.27 -1.10
N ALA A 226 23.81 18.27 -0.54
CA ALA A 226 24.51 18.26 0.74
C ALA A 226 23.69 18.00 2.02
N GLY A 227 23.34 16.72 2.26
CA GLY A 227 23.52 16.08 3.56
C GLY A 227 22.73 16.61 4.78
N GLU A 228 21.63 17.33 4.60
CA GLU A 228 20.73 17.68 5.71
C GLU A 228 19.45 16.83 5.71
N PRO A 229 18.99 16.34 6.88
CA PRO A 229 17.78 15.55 7.00
C PRO A 229 16.55 16.42 6.75
N VAL A 230 15.74 16.04 5.76
CA VAL A 230 14.52 16.75 5.35
C VAL A 230 13.36 16.30 6.26
N ALA A 231 13.38 16.79 7.49
CA ALA A 231 12.17 16.77 8.32
C ALA A 231 11.22 17.88 7.86
N ALA A 232 10.02 17.48 7.46
CA ALA A 232 8.80 18.29 7.48
C ALA A 232 8.87 19.67 6.81
N ARG A 233 8.64 19.71 5.49
CA ARG A 233 7.91 20.83 4.88
C ARG A 233 6.77 20.28 4.04
N ALA A 234 5.63 20.12 4.71
CA ALA A 234 4.35 19.88 4.09
C ALA A 234 3.98 21.03 3.14
N ASP A 235 3.39 20.61 2.03
CA ASP A 235 2.37 21.29 1.24
C ASP A 235 2.70 22.56 0.42
N THR A 236 2.35 22.42 -0.86
CA THR A 236 1.93 23.43 -1.84
C THR A 236 2.95 24.40 -2.47
N GLU A 237 4.09 24.76 -1.86
CA GLU A 237 4.89 25.91 -2.36
C GLU A 237 6.20 25.61 -3.10
N ARG A 238 6.52 24.35 -3.43
CA ARG A 238 7.76 24.01 -4.18
C ARG A 238 7.57 22.99 -5.30
N ARG A 239 6.52 23.15 -6.10
CA ARG A 239 6.49 22.54 -7.43
C ARG A 239 7.56 23.22 -8.29
N ALA A 240 8.73 22.60 -8.43
CA ALA A 240 9.62 22.94 -9.54
C ALA A 240 8.79 22.84 -10.82
N SER A 241 8.96 23.77 -11.76
CA SER A 241 8.20 23.63 -13.01
C SER A 241 8.57 22.30 -13.65
N LEU A 242 7.62 21.57 -14.22
CA LEU A 242 7.86 20.27 -14.86
C LEU A 242 9.09 20.30 -15.80
N ALA A 243 9.32 21.44 -16.45
CA ALA A 243 10.48 21.70 -17.30
C ALA A 243 11.84 21.70 -16.55
N GLU A 244 11.90 22.25 -15.34
CA GLU A 244 13.11 22.24 -14.52
C GLU A 244 13.44 20.82 -14.03
N THR A 245 12.42 20.06 -13.63
CA THR A 245 12.58 18.67 -13.17
C THR A 245 12.98 17.75 -14.32
N LEU A 246 12.36 17.92 -15.50
CA LEU A 246 12.72 17.22 -16.73
C LEU A 246 14.20 17.40 -17.07
N LEU A 247 14.71 18.64 -17.03
CA LEU A 247 16.13 18.92 -17.31
C LEU A 247 17.09 18.35 -16.25
N GLY A 248 16.60 18.15 -15.02
CA GLY A 248 17.36 17.49 -13.95
C GLY A 248 17.53 15.99 -14.21
N CYS A 249 16.49 15.33 -14.73
CA CYS A 249 16.50 13.88 -14.94
C CYS A 249 16.91 13.43 -16.33
N PHE A 250 16.60 14.23 -17.35
CA PHE A 250 16.91 13.93 -18.74
C PHE A 250 17.83 14.99 -19.31
N SER A 251 19.03 14.57 -19.67
CA SER A 251 20.01 15.47 -20.25
C SER A 251 21.05 14.71 -21.05
N PRO A 252 21.49 15.25 -22.21
CA PRO A 252 22.57 14.64 -22.99
C PRO A 252 23.92 14.63 -22.26
N VAL A 253 24.05 15.32 -21.13
CA VAL A 253 25.27 15.27 -20.29
C VAL A 253 25.41 13.95 -19.53
N PHE A 254 24.32 13.22 -19.31
CA PHE A 254 24.34 11.95 -18.60
C PHE A 254 24.60 10.79 -19.57
N PRO A 255 25.37 9.76 -19.17
CA PRO A 255 25.50 8.52 -19.94
C PRO A 255 24.12 7.89 -20.15
N GLY A 256 23.70 7.76 -21.41
CA GLY A 256 22.36 7.23 -21.73
C GLY A 256 21.22 8.25 -21.64
N GLY A 257 21.51 9.52 -21.37
CA GLY A 257 20.53 10.61 -21.39
C GLY A 257 19.70 10.75 -20.11
N PHE A 258 19.99 9.99 -19.05
CA PHE A 258 19.23 9.96 -17.79
C PHE A 258 20.13 10.07 -16.56
N ASP A 259 19.73 10.81 -15.55
CA ASP A 259 20.37 10.85 -14.23
C ASP A 259 19.86 9.68 -13.35
N PRO A 260 20.70 8.68 -13.00
CA PRO A 260 20.30 7.58 -12.12
C PRO A 260 19.78 8.05 -10.76
N ALA A 261 20.11 9.27 -10.30
CA ALA A 261 19.57 9.83 -9.08
C ALA A 261 18.04 9.99 -9.11
N CYS A 262 17.44 10.14 -10.30
CA CYS A 262 15.98 10.20 -10.47
C CYS A 262 15.26 8.86 -10.37
N ALA A 263 16.01 7.76 -10.27
CA ALA A 263 15.47 6.44 -9.97
C ALA A 263 15.66 6.06 -8.50
N LEU A 264 16.44 6.84 -7.75
CA LEU A 264 16.69 6.61 -6.34
C LEU A 264 15.46 7.00 -5.53
N PRO A 265 15.22 6.32 -4.40
CA PRO A 265 14.07 6.63 -3.60
C PRO A 265 14.01 8.04 -3.02
N GLU A 266 12.80 8.57 -2.90
CA GLU A 266 12.49 9.87 -2.31
C GLU A 266 11.56 9.72 -1.08
N PRO A 267 11.54 10.70 -0.15
CA PRO A 267 10.60 10.70 0.96
C PRO A 267 9.15 10.67 0.48
N VAL A 268 8.36 9.73 1.00
CA VAL A 268 6.93 9.58 0.66
C VAL A 268 6.12 10.72 1.29
N GLY A 269 5.49 11.53 0.46
CA GLY A 269 4.62 12.63 0.85
C GLY A 269 3.16 12.23 1.05
N VAL A 270 2.32 13.20 1.45
CA VAL A 270 0.88 13.00 1.67
C VAL A 270 0.19 12.46 0.42
N ALA A 271 0.44 13.08 -0.73
CA ALA A 271 -0.18 12.69 -2.00
C ALA A 271 0.23 11.27 -2.42
N ASP A 272 1.48 10.88 -2.16
CA ASP A 272 1.98 9.53 -2.43
C ASP A 272 1.29 8.49 -1.56
N PHE A 273 1.09 8.77 -0.26
CA PHE A 273 0.34 7.90 0.63
C PHE A 273 -1.13 7.73 0.18
N VAL A 274 -1.78 8.81 -0.26
CA VAL A 274 -3.18 8.74 -0.76
C VAL A 274 -3.26 7.93 -2.06
N SER A 275 -2.30 8.11 -2.97
CA SER A 275 -2.21 7.30 -4.19
C SER A 275 -1.89 5.83 -3.87
N ALA A 276 -0.95 5.56 -2.98
CA ALA A 276 -0.62 4.21 -2.52
C ALA A 276 -1.84 3.53 -1.87
N ALA A 277 -2.60 4.24 -1.03
CA ALA A 277 -3.84 3.74 -0.44
C ALA A 277 -4.88 3.38 -1.50
N SER A 278 -5.04 4.22 -2.53
CA SER A 278 -5.95 3.98 -3.67
C SER A 278 -5.52 2.76 -4.49
N HIS A 279 -4.22 2.52 -4.64
CA HIS A 279 -3.68 1.33 -5.30
C HIS A 279 -3.84 0.06 -4.46
N LEU A 280 -3.60 0.12 -3.16
CA LEU A 280 -3.91 -0.98 -2.26
C LEU A 280 -5.39 -1.37 -2.37
N ALA A 281 -6.27 -0.37 -2.39
CA ALA A 281 -7.70 -0.57 -2.60
C ALA A 281 -8.04 -1.22 -3.96
N GLY A 282 -7.38 -0.81 -5.05
CA GLY A 282 -7.54 -1.42 -6.37
C GLY A 282 -7.06 -2.88 -6.43
N ALA A 283 -6.07 -3.22 -5.62
CA ALA A 283 -5.55 -4.58 -5.47
C ALA A 283 -6.43 -5.48 -4.58
N ALA A 284 -7.14 -4.89 -3.63
CA ALA A 284 -7.95 -5.59 -2.64
C ALA A 284 -9.19 -6.30 -3.22
N ASP A 285 -9.76 -7.19 -2.42
CA ASP A 285 -11.02 -7.83 -2.73
C ASP A 285 -12.20 -6.87 -2.59
N LYS A 286 -13.12 -6.94 -3.57
CA LYS A 286 -14.34 -6.12 -3.68
C LYS A 286 -15.39 -6.36 -2.57
N THR A 287 -15.05 -7.09 -1.53
CA THR A 287 -15.91 -7.29 -0.36
C THR A 287 -15.09 -7.32 0.94
N GLY A 288 -13.78 -7.08 0.82
CA GLY A 288 -12.85 -7.12 1.94
C GLY A 288 -12.91 -5.85 2.77
N LYS A 289 -12.34 -5.90 3.97
CA LYS A 289 -12.11 -4.71 4.79
C LYS A 289 -10.62 -4.45 4.83
N ILE A 290 -10.23 -3.18 4.75
CA ILE A 290 -8.84 -2.78 4.95
C ILE A 290 -8.71 -2.33 6.41
N THR A 291 -7.86 -3.02 7.16
CA THR A 291 -7.57 -2.74 8.58
C THR A 291 -6.09 -2.37 8.76
N PRO A 292 -5.70 -1.73 9.88
CA PRO A 292 -4.29 -1.48 10.18
C PRO A 292 -3.45 -2.76 10.18
N ASP A 293 -4.00 -3.87 10.68
CA ASP A 293 -3.36 -5.18 10.63
C ASP A 293 -3.11 -5.67 9.21
N LEU A 294 -4.13 -5.61 8.34
CA LEU A 294 -3.99 -6.00 6.94
C LEU A 294 -2.86 -5.20 6.27
N VAL A 295 -2.83 -3.87 6.45
CA VAL A 295 -1.79 -3.00 5.87
C VAL A 295 -0.41 -3.36 6.41
N ALA A 296 -0.28 -3.58 7.72
CA ALA A 296 1.00 -3.93 8.33
C ALA A 296 1.51 -5.29 7.86
N TYR A 297 0.64 -6.30 7.78
CA TYR A 297 0.99 -7.61 7.27
C TYR A 297 1.32 -7.58 5.78
N GLU A 298 0.54 -6.86 4.96
CA GLU A 298 0.83 -6.69 3.53
C GLU A 298 2.18 -6.00 3.33
N ASN A 299 2.50 -4.97 4.12
CA ASN A 299 3.79 -4.30 4.07
C ASN A 299 4.96 -5.24 4.41
N ARG A 300 4.76 -6.10 5.42
CA ARG A 300 5.75 -7.12 5.76
C ARG A 300 5.90 -8.15 4.63
N ILE A 301 4.80 -8.63 4.05
CA ILE A 301 4.81 -9.61 2.95
C ILE A 301 5.50 -9.06 1.70
N LEU A 302 5.29 -7.77 1.40
CA LEU A 302 5.89 -7.09 0.24
C LEU A 302 7.32 -6.59 0.48
N ASP A 303 7.89 -6.90 1.66
CA ASP A 303 9.20 -6.43 2.11
C ASP A 303 9.32 -4.89 2.08
N ILE A 304 8.23 -4.14 2.29
CA ILE A 304 8.24 -2.66 2.21
C ILE A 304 9.23 -2.04 3.23
N PRO A 305 9.24 -2.44 4.51
CA PRO A 305 10.13 -1.86 5.51
C PRO A 305 11.61 -2.30 5.39
N VAL A 306 11.93 -3.28 4.54
CA VAL A 306 13.26 -3.89 4.47
C VAL A 306 13.91 -3.75 3.09
N ALA A 307 15.22 -3.53 3.09
CA ALA A 307 15.98 -3.51 1.84
C ALA A 307 16.12 -4.95 1.32
N THR A 308 15.84 -5.15 0.03
CA THR A 308 16.03 -6.40 -0.69
C THR A 308 17.13 -6.24 -1.73
N ASP A 309 17.57 -7.35 -2.33
CA ASP A 309 18.55 -7.34 -3.43
C ASP A 309 18.09 -6.53 -4.65
N TYR A 310 16.78 -6.26 -4.76
CA TYR A 310 16.13 -5.62 -5.92
C TYR A 310 15.48 -4.28 -5.59
N SER A 311 15.42 -3.91 -4.31
CA SER A 311 14.84 -2.64 -3.90
C SER A 311 15.42 -2.16 -2.57
N ALA A 312 15.81 -0.89 -2.51
CA ALA A 312 16.15 -0.28 -1.23
C ALA A 312 14.87 -0.08 -0.39
N ALA A 313 14.99 -0.05 0.95
CA ALA A 313 13.94 0.43 1.85
C ALA A 313 14.22 1.88 2.24
N PRO A 314 13.43 2.84 1.77
CA PRO A 314 13.67 4.26 1.99
C PRO A 314 12.43 4.98 2.53
N VAL A 315 11.39 4.22 2.91
CA VAL A 315 10.31 4.74 3.72
C VAL A 315 10.88 4.92 5.13
N THR A 316 10.49 5.99 5.81
CA THR A 316 10.81 6.13 7.22
C THR A 316 10.24 4.91 7.95
N VAL A 317 11.08 4.19 8.69
CA VAL A 317 10.68 2.99 9.41
C VAL A 317 10.83 3.18 10.91
N LEU A 318 9.98 2.48 11.66
CA LEU A 318 9.97 2.50 13.11
C LEU A 318 10.16 1.08 13.67
N PRO A 319 10.82 0.93 14.84
CA PRO A 319 10.86 -0.35 15.55
C PRO A 319 9.48 -0.72 16.12
N ALA A 320 9.30 -1.98 16.48
CA ALA A 320 8.15 -2.42 17.27
C ALA A 320 8.06 -1.69 18.63
N LEU A 321 6.88 -1.74 19.25
CA LEU A 321 6.69 -1.32 20.64
C LEU A 321 6.72 -2.55 21.55
N VAL A 322 7.29 -2.41 22.74
CA VAL A 322 7.39 -3.47 23.74
C VAL A 322 6.74 -3.00 25.03
N ARG A 323 5.72 -3.74 25.48
CA ARG A 323 5.15 -3.65 26.81
C ARG A 323 5.96 -4.49 27.79
N LEU A 324 6.47 -3.82 28.83
CA LEU A 324 7.32 -4.43 29.85
C LEU A 324 6.51 -5.31 30.82
N GLU A 325 7.21 -5.92 31.77
CA GLU A 325 6.67 -6.85 32.78
C GLU A 325 5.65 -6.20 33.72
N ASP A 326 5.67 -4.86 33.84
CA ASP A 326 4.70 -4.09 34.64
C ASP A 326 3.34 -3.89 33.95
N LEU A 327 3.18 -4.41 32.73
CA LEU A 327 1.98 -4.35 31.89
C LEU A 327 1.48 -2.92 31.57
N THR A 328 2.28 -1.90 31.85
CA THR A 328 1.85 -0.49 31.72
C THR A 328 2.88 0.37 31.01
N THR A 329 4.16 0.04 31.12
CA THR A 329 5.23 0.75 30.44
C THR A 329 5.42 0.18 29.04
N ILE A 330 5.29 1.06 28.03
CA ILE A 330 5.54 0.76 26.63
C ILE A 330 6.77 1.54 26.18
N VAL A 331 7.74 0.85 25.57
CA VAL A 331 8.98 1.43 25.04
C VAL A 331 9.23 0.97 23.62
N GLU A 332 10.09 1.68 22.88
CA GLU A 332 10.55 1.20 21.58
C GLU A 332 11.47 -0.02 21.74
N ALA A 333 11.29 -1.01 20.87
CA ALA A 333 12.16 -2.17 20.80
C ALA A 333 13.57 -1.75 20.36
N THR A 334 14.59 -2.37 20.96
CA THR A 334 15.97 -2.16 20.53
C THR A 334 16.36 -3.17 19.44
N PRO A 335 17.25 -2.81 18.49
CA PRO A 335 17.59 -3.70 17.36
C PRO A 335 18.24 -5.04 17.75
N ASP A 336 18.76 -5.15 18.97
CA ASP A 336 19.39 -6.35 19.54
C ASP A 336 18.38 -7.37 20.11
N LEU A 337 17.10 -7.02 20.20
CA LEU A 337 16.06 -7.95 20.63
C LEU A 337 15.81 -9.05 19.59
N PRO A 338 15.38 -10.25 19.99
CA PRO A 338 15.00 -11.30 19.05
C PRO A 338 13.71 -10.94 18.30
N ALA A 339 13.53 -11.53 17.13
CA ALA A 339 12.28 -11.43 16.38
C ALA A 339 11.08 -11.91 17.21
N PRO A 340 9.90 -11.28 17.06
CA PRO A 340 9.59 -10.20 16.11
C PRO A 340 9.94 -8.77 16.58
N ALA A 341 10.58 -8.60 17.75
CA ALA A 341 10.82 -7.26 18.31
C ALA A 341 11.85 -6.43 17.52
N ASN A 342 12.76 -7.06 16.77
CA ASN A 342 13.69 -6.36 15.88
C ASN A 342 13.13 -6.07 14.48
N GLU A 343 11.87 -6.38 14.21
CA GLU A 343 11.23 -6.05 12.93
C GLU A 343 10.99 -4.53 12.81
N LEU A 344 10.98 -4.06 11.57
CA LEU A 344 10.77 -2.66 11.21
C LEU A 344 9.41 -2.50 10.54
N PHE A 345 8.75 -1.37 10.78
CA PHE A 345 7.40 -1.05 10.30
C PHE A 345 7.38 0.30 9.60
N VAL A 346 6.49 0.47 8.63
CA VAL A 346 6.32 1.74 7.91
C VAL A 346 5.87 2.84 8.86
N ASP A 347 6.54 3.98 8.82
CA ASP A 347 6.09 5.19 9.51
C ASP A 347 5.00 5.88 8.69
N PHE A 348 3.76 5.78 9.17
CA PHE A 348 2.64 6.49 8.57
C PHE A 348 2.50 7.93 9.08
N SER A 349 3.37 8.45 9.95
CA SER A 349 3.22 9.78 10.57
C SER A 349 3.07 10.94 9.59
N ALA A 350 3.53 10.78 8.33
CA ALA A 350 3.37 11.74 7.24
C ALA A 350 2.04 11.58 6.46
N ALA A 351 1.32 10.47 6.59
CA ALA A 351 0.03 10.26 5.94
C ALA A 351 -1.03 11.23 6.50
N ARG A 352 -1.68 11.96 5.61
CA ARG A 352 -2.79 12.88 5.92
C ARG A 352 -3.92 12.61 4.96
N TYR A 353 -5.15 12.62 5.47
CA TYR A 353 -6.32 12.30 4.66
C TYR A 353 -7.48 13.21 5.06
N MET A 354 -7.96 13.97 4.07
CA MET A 354 -9.17 14.76 4.20
C MET A 354 -10.16 14.32 3.13
N ARG A 355 -11.19 13.59 3.54
CA ARG A 355 -12.20 13.01 2.63
C ARG A 355 -12.84 14.05 1.71
N SER A 356 -13.07 15.27 2.18
CA SER A 356 -13.64 16.36 1.36
C SER A 356 -12.71 16.85 0.24
N GLN A 357 -11.39 16.73 0.42
CA GLN A 357 -10.39 17.01 -0.63
C GLN A 357 -10.17 15.82 -1.56
N TRP A 358 -10.56 14.62 -1.12
CA TRP A 358 -10.24 13.38 -1.82
C TRP A 358 -10.79 13.40 -3.24
N ARG A 359 -12.12 13.56 -3.41
CA ARG A 359 -12.75 13.79 -4.73
C ARG A 359 -14.09 14.51 -4.63
N ASN A 360 -14.13 15.77 -5.08
CA ASN A 360 -15.39 16.47 -5.36
C ASN A 360 -15.90 16.09 -6.76
N GLU A 361 -16.14 14.80 -6.96
CA GLU A 361 -16.61 14.22 -8.23
C GLU A 361 -18.10 13.87 -8.13
N VAL A 362 -18.78 13.98 -9.25
CA VAL A 362 -20.12 13.41 -9.42
C VAL A 362 -20.02 12.12 -10.21
N VAL A 363 -20.82 11.13 -9.83
CA VAL A 363 -20.86 9.82 -10.49
C VAL A 363 -22.23 9.56 -11.08
N GLU A 364 -22.27 8.77 -12.15
CA GLU A 364 -23.50 8.27 -12.72
C GLU A 364 -23.91 6.97 -12.03
N VAL A 365 -25.15 6.89 -11.55
CA VAL A 365 -25.64 5.76 -10.76
C VAL A 365 -26.96 5.23 -11.31
N LEU A 366 -27.25 3.96 -11.05
CA LEU A 366 -28.53 3.34 -11.33
C LEU A 366 -29.36 3.28 -10.05
N HIS A 367 -30.39 4.12 -9.93
CA HIS A 367 -31.30 4.16 -8.78
C HIS A 367 -32.54 3.28 -9.05
N PRO A 368 -32.82 2.24 -8.24
CA PRO A 368 -33.98 1.38 -8.44
C PRO A 368 -35.28 2.13 -8.12
N LEU A 369 -36.28 1.97 -8.99
CA LEU A 369 -37.64 2.51 -8.83
C LEU A 369 -38.66 1.41 -8.46
N GLY A 370 -38.18 0.23 -8.07
CA GLY A 370 -38.98 -0.96 -7.80
C GLY A 370 -38.17 -2.25 -8.00
N SER A 371 -38.83 -3.38 -8.19
CA SER A 371 -38.16 -4.68 -8.40
C SER A 371 -37.44 -4.80 -9.75
N ASP A 372 -37.91 -4.10 -10.79
CA ASP A 372 -37.50 -4.36 -12.18
C ASP A 372 -37.18 -3.10 -12.99
N MET A 373 -37.07 -1.93 -12.35
CA MET A 373 -36.76 -0.67 -13.04
C MET A 373 -35.64 0.08 -12.35
N PHE A 374 -34.71 0.59 -13.14
CA PHE A 374 -33.64 1.47 -12.70
C PHE A 374 -33.74 2.81 -13.43
N ARG A 375 -33.53 3.90 -12.71
CA ARG A 375 -33.34 5.25 -13.25
C ARG A 375 -31.86 5.57 -13.23
N LYS A 376 -31.31 5.97 -14.37
CA LYS A 376 -29.98 6.56 -14.41
C LYS A 376 -30.02 7.97 -13.82
N GLU A 377 -29.16 8.25 -12.85
CA GLU A 377 -29.02 9.55 -12.20
C GLU A 377 -27.57 10.01 -12.35
N SER A 378 -27.36 11.17 -12.98
CA SER A 378 -26.06 11.55 -13.56
C SER A 378 -25.29 12.63 -12.78
N GLU A 379 -25.68 12.91 -11.54
CA GLU A 379 -25.07 13.97 -10.71
C GLU A 379 -25.02 13.59 -9.22
N VAL A 380 -24.78 12.31 -8.91
CA VAL A 380 -24.71 11.88 -7.50
C VAL A 380 -23.35 12.26 -6.92
N PRO A 381 -23.28 13.05 -5.84
CA PRO A 381 -22.01 13.38 -5.22
C PRO A 381 -21.35 12.14 -4.62
N LEU A 382 -20.12 11.84 -5.05
CA LEU A 382 -19.38 10.68 -4.54
C LEU A 382 -19.17 10.75 -3.02
N LEU A 383 -18.87 11.94 -2.51
CA LEU A 383 -18.68 12.18 -1.07
C LEU A 383 -19.95 11.90 -0.25
N GLY A 384 -21.12 12.27 -0.76
CA GLY A 384 -22.39 11.99 -0.10
C GLY A 384 -22.64 10.49 0.01
N TRP A 385 -22.27 9.75 -1.03
CA TRP A 385 -22.33 8.28 -1.04
C TRP A 385 -21.33 7.66 -0.05
N LEU A 386 -20.06 8.08 -0.06
CA LEU A 386 -19.04 7.57 0.87
C LEU A 386 -19.39 7.84 2.34
N HIS A 387 -19.88 9.03 2.65
CA HIS A 387 -20.34 9.38 4.00
C HIS A 387 -21.48 8.47 4.48
N PHE A 388 -22.39 8.10 3.58
CA PHE A 388 -23.47 7.18 3.91
C PHE A 388 -22.95 5.77 4.23
N ILE A 389 -21.93 5.28 3.52
CA ILE A 389 -21.44 3.90 3.63
C ILE A 389 -20.40 3.70 4.71
N ASN A 390 -19.40 4.57 4.76
CA ASN A 390 -18.32 4.48 5.74
C ASN A 390 -18.65 5.27 7.03
N GLY A 391 -19.82 5.93 7.06
CA GLY A 391 -20.26 6.78 8.15
C GLY A 391 -19.67 8.19 8.07
N PRO A 392 -20.10 9.07 8.98
CA PRO A 392 -19.57 10.41 9.11
C PRO A 392 -18.10 10.34 9.58
N GLU A 393 -17.15 10.49 8.67
CA GLU A 393 -15.84 10.99 9.09
C GLU A 393 -15.95 12.49 9.32
N PRO A 394 -15.32 13.02 10.37
CA PRO A 394 -15.25 14.46 10.55
C PRO A 394 -14.55 15.06 9.32
N ASP A 395 -15.02 16.22 8.85
CA ASP A 395 -14.37 17.04 7.81
C ASP A 395 -12.97 17.57 8.23
N THR A 396 -12.38 16.98 9.26
CA THR A 396 -11.07 17.30 9.81
C THR A 396 -10.04 16.37 9.20
N ASP A 397 -8.85 16.92 8.95
CA ASP A 397 -7.69 16.18 8.50
C ASP A 397 -7.37 15.01 9.45
N LEU A 398 -7.54 13.78 8.97
CA LEU A 398 -7.07 12.57 9.65
C LEU A 398 -5.57 12.47 9.45
N ALA A 399 -4.87 11.95 10.46
CA ALA A 399 -3.43 11.77 10.41
C ALA A 399 -3.04 10.30 10.59
N ALA A 400 -1.83 10.00 10.15
CA ALA A 400 -1.12 8.78 10.45
C ALA A 400 -1.74 7.51 9.81
N ALA A 401 -1.54 6.33 10.38
CA ALA A 401 -1.98 5.06 9.79
C ALA A 401 -3.51 5.01 9.61
N THR A 402 -4.26 5.61 10.54
CA THR A 402 -5.72 5.73 10.43
C THR A 402 -6.12 6.49 9.16
N ALA A 403 -5.40 7.56 8.80
CA ALA A 403 -5.64 8.31 7.56
C ALA A 403 -5.41 7.45 6.31
N PHE A 404 -4.34 6.66 6.30
CA PHE A 404 -4.04 5.74 5.19
C PHE A 404 -5.14 4.67 5.03
N VAL A 405 -5.57 4.05 6.14
CA VAL A 405 -6.62 3.02 6.13
C VAL A 405 -7.96 3.61 5.68
N ALA A 406 -8.33 4.81 6.14
CA ALA A 406 -9.54 5.50 5.70
C ALA A 406 -9.53 5.77 4.19
N ALA A 407 -8.41 6.30 3.67
CA ALA A 407 -8.23 6.54 2.24
C ALA A 407 -8.34 5.24 1.40
N ALA A 408 -7.73 4.15 1.87
CA ALA A 408 -7.78 2.86 1.19
C ALA A 408 -9.20 2.25 1.24
N SER A 409 -9.86 2.33 2.40
CA SER A 409 -11.23 1.86 2.59
C SER A 409 -12.20 2.61 1.67
N ASP A 410 -12.10 3.93 1.62
CA ASP A 410 -12.94 4.71 0.71
C ASP A 410 -12.65 4.35 -0.76
N GLY A 411 -11.38 4.16 -1.12
CA GLY A 411 -10.95 3.73 -2.44
C GLY A 411 -11.63 2.42 -2.83
N LEU A 412 -11.62 1.47 -1.91
CA LEU A 412 -12.17 0.13 -2.13
C LEU A 412 -13.68 0.22 -2.34
N ARG A 413 -14.38 0.97 -1.49
CA ARG A 413 -15.81 1.22 -1.65
C ARG A 413 -16.12 1.86 -3.00
N CYS A 414 -15.37 2.87 -3.42
CA CYS A 414 -15.57 3.50 -4.72
C CYS A 414 -15.37 2.52 -5.90
N VAL A 415 -14.34 1.66 -5.83
CA VAL A 415 -14.09 0.59 -6.81
C VAL A 415 -15.27 -0.39 -6.88
N GLU A 416 -15.77 -0.85 -5.74
CA GLU A 416 -16.93 -1.75 -5.65
C GLU A 416 -18.15 -1.12 -6.35
N PHE A 417 -18.44 0.13 -6.00
CA PHE A 417 -19.56 0.88 -6.52
C PHE A 417 -19.52 1.05 -8.04
N MET A 418 -18.38 1.50 -8.58
CA MET A 418 -18.26 1.79 -10.02
C MET A 418 -18.23 0.55 -10.89
N HIS A 419 -17.65 -0.57 -10.42
CA HIS A 419 -17.46 -1.73 -11.26
C HIS A 419 -18.57 -2.77 -11.21
N ASN A 420 -19.20 -2.96 -10.05
CA ASN A 420 -20.15 -4.06 -9.93
C ASN A 420 -21.53 -3.69 -10.46
N TYR A 421 -21.83 -2.40 -10.69
CA TYR A 421 -23.15 -1.85 -11.08
C TYR A 421 -24.33 -2.27 -10.16
N GLU A 422 -24.09 -3.18 -9.22
CA GLU A 422 -24.92 -3.61 -8.12
C GLU A 422 -24.45 -2.89 -6.87
N VAL A 423 -25.42 -2.34 -6.16
CA VAL A 423 -25.22 -1.65 -4.88
C VAL A 423 -24.93 -2.73 -3.85
N PRO A 424 -23.78 -2.69 -3.15
CA PRO A 424 -23.44 -3.70 -2.16
C PRO A 424 -24.59 -4.02 -1.19
N ALA A 425 -24.72 -5.28 -0.80
CA ALA A 425 -25.87 -5.76 -0.03
C ALA A 425 -25.95 -5.18 1.39
N ASP A 426 -24.84 -4.65 1.90
CA ASP A 426 -24.71 -3.98 3.20
C ASP A 426 -25.11 -2.49 3.18
N LEU A 427 -25.50 -1.93 2.02
CA LEU A 427 -25.77 -0.49 1.86
C LEU A 427 -27.15 0.01 2.36
N GLY A 428 -27.96 -0.80 3.06
CA GLY A 428 -29.16 -0.32 3.80
C GLY A 428 -30.04 0.71 3.08
N TRP A 429 -30.31 0.52 1.79
CA TRP A 429 -30.57 1.60 0.83
C TRP A 429 -31.94 2.30 0.97
N ASP A 430 -31.95 3.46 1.64
CA ASP A 430 -33.03 4.45 1.70
C ASP A 430 -32.38 5.83 1.79
N PHE A 431 -32.07 6.46 0.65
CA PHE A 431 -31.71 7.89 0.62
C PHE A 431 -32.97 8.72 0.90
N LYS A 432 -33.37 8.79 2.16
CA LYS A 432 -34.30 9.82 2.65
C LYS A 432 -33.52 11.11 2.81
N TRP A 433 -33.59 11.93 1.76
CA TRP A 433 -33.24 13.35 1.82
C TRP A 433 -34.11 14.10 2.84
#